data_AF-A0A7C2PWG1-F1
#
_entry.id   AF-A0A7C2PWG1-F1
#
_cell.length_a   1.000
_cell.length_b   1.000
_cell.length_c   1.000
_cell.angle_alpha   90.00
_cell.angle_beta   90.00
_cell.angle_gamma   90.00
#
_symmetry.space_group_name_H-M   'P 1'
#
loop_
_entity.id
_entity.type
_entity.pdbx_description
1 polymer ?
#
loop_
_entity_poly.entity_id
_entity_poly.type
_entity_poly.pdbx_seq_one_letter_code
_entity_poly.pdbx_strand_id
1 'polypeptide(L)'
;MQEQLIRQLRRLSAQRWRQYTIEQLIRSLSIGLLVACIGAMLPVFGFAPLPRSLFGWIIVGSTMVGCLRALKFRLTPTTAARRLDRRFGLQEQLSTALELQGAQVGVAGRLQAQAQESVQRVQRYLSRSRQPIWSEALMPVALLLMLAGLLMIVSPPIPAVGEAEPLPDLLQPDPVATQPDPIPTEAALSPVSGNDLDVISALADALRDQALTRPAAEALDQGDLAGAADALRELADQMGEISPAAREALAESLREAARAIDQTRPDLADQLRATADALQYGDGVAGATGMDALADALERQPTAPVAGGGGGAGNTPGSQRREQSFNPSGVDGTPLELTTDGSGQVPTTGTSAEQSTGASAGELVIRPGSVNAGGPVQTATDPLQIPTDVRDVVRNYFSP
;
A
#
# COMPACT_ATOMS: atom_id res chain seq x y z
N MET A 1 -1.95 44.39 4.96
CA MET A 1 -1.24 43.08 4.90
C MET A 1 -1.56 42.17 6.11
N GLN A 2 -1.61 42.68 7.35
CA GLN A 2 -1.92 41.87 8.54
C GLN A 2 -3.28 41.14 8.46
N GLU A 3 -4.34 41.80 7.99
CA GLU A 3 -5.63 41.14 7.82
C GLU A 3 -5.62 39.98 6.81
N GLN A 4 -4.74 40.05 5.79
CA GLN A 4 -4.62 38.98 4.81
C GLN A 4 -4.02 37.72 5.44
N LEU A 5 -3.03 37.88 6.33
CA LEU A 5 -2.40 36.77 7.03
C LEU A 5 -3.39 36.10 8.00
N ILE A 6 -4.16 36.88 8.76
CA ILE A 6 -5.22 36.34 9.64
C ILE A 6 -6.28 35.60 8.81
N ARG A 7 -6.71 36.19 7.67
CA ARG A 7 -7.67 35.53 6.77
C ARG A 7 -7.12 34.23 6.20
N GLN A 8 -5.84 34.18 5.83
CA GLN A 8 -5.18 32.97 5.34
C GLN A 8 -5.07 31.89 6.43
N LEU A 9 -4.66 32.25 7.64
CA LEU A 9 -4.61 31.32 8.78
C LEU A 9 -6.00 30.77 9.12
N ARG A 10 -7.04 31.62 9.13
CA ARG A 10 -8.43 31.18 9.32
C ARG A 10 -8.90 30.25 8.20
N ARG A 11 -8.52 30.50 6.95
CA ARG A 11 -8.83 29.61 5.83
C ARG A 11 -8.13 28.25 5.97
N LEU A 12 -6.85 28.23 6.33
CA LEU A 12 -6.09 27.00 6.53
C LEU A 12 -6.62 26.19 7.72
N SER A 13 -6.93 26.85 8.84
CA SER A 13 -7.50 26.18 10.01
C SER A 13 -8.90 25.65 9.71
N ALA A 14 -9.75 26.42 9.03
CA ALA A 14 -11.08 25.98 8.61
C ALA A 14 -11.00 24.80 7.62
N GLN A 15 -10.06 24.83 6.68
CA GLN A 15 -9.87 23.75 5.71
C GLN A 15 -9.40 22.45 6.39
N ARG A 16 -8.46 22.54 7.33
CA ARG A 16 -7.98 21.38 8.07
C ARG A 16 -9.03 20.83 9.03
N TRP A 17 -9.81 21.72 9.65
CA TRP A 17 -10.95 21.32 10.47
C TRP A 17 -11.98 20.57 9.63
N ARG A 18 -12.37 21.10 8.45
CA ARG A 18 -13.28 20.42 7.52
C ARG A 18 -12.82 19.01 7.15
N GLN A 19 -11.53 18.83 6.84
CA GLN A 19 -11.00 17.51 6.53
C GLN A 19 -11.10 16.55 7.73
N TYR A 20 -10.62 16.99 8.88
CA TYR A 20 -10.69 16.17 10.09
C TYR A 20 -12.14 15.82 10.47
N THR A 21 -13.08 16.75 10.30
CA THR A 21 -14.50 16.47 10.53
C THR A 21 -15.08 15.48 9.54
N ILE A 22 -14.70 15.57 8.26
CA ILE A 22 -15.17 14.64 7.23
C ILE A 22 -14.62 13.24 7.52
N GLU A 23 -13.33 13.11 7.77
CA GLU A 23 -12.66 11.84 8.10
C GLU A 23 -13.29 11.19 9.35
N GLN A 24 -13.53 11.97 10.41
CA GLN A 24 -14.18 11.43 11.61
C GLN A 24 -15.66 11.07 11.40
N LEU A 25 -16.40 11.83 10.59
CA LEU A 25 -17.78 11.48 10.27
C LEU A 25 -17.82 10.18 9.46
N ILE A 26 -16.97 10.02 8.45
CA ILE A 26 -16.83 8.80 7.65
C ILE A 26 -16.48 7.61 8.55
N ARG A 27 -15.48 7.75 9.42
CA ARG A 27 -15.07 6.66 10.32
C ARG A 27 -16.17 6.29 11.31
N SER A 28 -16.85 7.27 11.91
CA SER A 28 -17.98 7.00 12.82
C SER A 28 -19.16 6.33 12.12
N LEU A 29 -19.48 6.75 10.89
CA LEU A 29 -20.54 6.17 10.08
C LEU A 29 -20.20 4.73 9.68
N SER A 30 -18.95 4.47 9.27
CA SER A 30 -18.49 3.12 8.92
C SER A 30 -18.61 2.14 10.10
N ILE A 31 -18.28 2.58 11.31
CA ILE A 31 -18.44 1.75 12.52
C ILE A 31 -19.92 1.47 12.79
N GLY A 32 -20.79 2.47 12.67
CA GLY A 32 -22.24 2.28 12.83
C GLY A 32 -22.82 1.30 11.81
N LEU A 33 -22.38 1.40 10.55
CA LEU A 33 -22.82 0.53 9.46
C LEU A 33 -22.31 -0.90 9.64
N LEU A 34 -21.06 -1.08 10.09
CA LEU A 34 -20.50 -2.38 10.42
C LEU A 34 -21.29 -3.07 11.54
N VAL A 35 -21.62 -2.34 12.62
CA VAL A 35 -22.47 -2.86 13.71
C VAL A 35 -23.86 -3.23 13.20
N ALA A 36 -24.44 -2.43 12.29
CA ALA A 36 -25.72 -2.75 11.65
C ALA A 36 -25.63 -4.01 10.77
N CYS A 37 -24.56 -4.19 10.00
CA CYS A 37 -24.34 -5.40 9.21
C CYS A 37 -24.24 -6.64 10.09
N ILE A 38 -23.47 -6.58 11.18
CA ILE A 38 -23.38 -7.68 12.15
C ILE A 38 -24.77 -7.98 12.70
N GLY A 39 -25.51 -6.95 13.14
CA GLY A 39 -26.87 -7.08 13.65
C GLY A 39 -27.83 -7.75 12.66
N ALA A 40 -27.69 -7.46 11.37
CA ALA A 40 -28.51 -8.03 10.32
C ALA A 40 -28.13 -9.48 9.96
N MET A 41 -26.89 -9.92 10.26
CA MET A 41 -26.44 -11.31 10.13
C MET A 41 -26.91 -12.23 11.28
N LEU A 42 -27.24 -11.69 12.46
CA LEU A 42 -27.66 -12.50 13.62
C LEU A 42 -28.77 -13.53 13.33
N PRO A 43 -29.83 -13.22 12.55
CA PRO A 43 -30.88 -14.18 12.21
C PRO A 43 -30.37 -15.41 11.46
N VAL A 44 -29.30 -15.28 10.67
CA VAL A 44 -28.69 -16.40 9.93
C VAL A 44 -28.11 -17.45 10.88
N PHE A 45 -27.69 -17.03 12.08
CA PHE A 45 -27.16 -17.89 13.13
C PHE A 45 -28.24 -18.38 14.11
N GLY A 46 -29.53 -18.15 13.83
CA GLY A 46 -30.64 -18.58 14.68
C GLY A 46 -30.94 -17.67 15.87
N PHE A 47 -30.35 -16.48 15.95
CA PHE A 47 -30.73 -15.48 16.96
C PHE A 47 -32.03 -14.76 16.56
N ALA A 48 -32.76 -14.27 17.55
CA ALA A 48 -33.97 -13.48 17.31
C ALA A 48 -33.63 -12.22 16.48
N PRO A 49 -34.44 -11.88 15.46
CA PRO A 49 -34.18 -10.71 14.63
C PRO A 49 -34.32 -9.42 15.43
N LEU A 50 -33.34 -8.53 15.29
CA LEU A 50 -33.42 -7.19 15.86
C LEU A 50 -34.55 -6.39 15.18
N PRO A 51 -35.36 -5.64 15.95
CA PRO A 51 -36.38 -4.77 15.37
C PRO A 51 -35.75 -3.75 14.43
N ARG A 52 -36.39 -3.53 13.27
CA ARG A 52 -35.89 -2.63 12.22
C ARG A 52 -35.60 -1.20 12.72
N SER A 53 -36.30 -0.75 13.75
CA SER A 53 -36.09 0.55 14.38
C SER A 53 -34.71 0.68 15.05
N LEU A 54 -34.14 -0.40 15.60
CA LEU A 54 -32.84 -0.34 16.27
C LEU A 54 -31.70 -0.05 15.28
N PHE A 55 -31.76 -0.55 14.05
CA PHE A 55 -30.75 -0.22 13.03
C PHE A 55 -30.72 1.28 12.73
N GLY A 56 -31.88 1.92 12.63
CA GLY A 56 -31.98 3.37 12.47
C GLY A 56 -31.33 4.12 13.63
N TRP A 57 -31.60 3.70 14.87
CA TRP A 57 -31.00 4.31 16.06
C TRP A 57 -29.48 4.11 16.15
N ILE A 58 -28.95 2.97 15.71
CA ILE A 58 -27.50 2.73 15.68
C ILE A 58 -26.82 3.67 14.68
N ILE A 59 -27.39 3.85 13.49
CA ILE A 59 -26.83 4.74 12.46
C ILE A 59 -26.89 6.21 12.95
N VAL A 60 -28.04 6.65 13.46
CA VAL A 60 -28.20 8.01 14.02
C VAL A 60 -27.28 8.23 15.22
N GLY A 61 -27.17 7.26 16.12
CA GLY A 61 -26.28 7.32 17.28
C GLY A 61 -24.80 7.44 16.86
N SER A 62 -24.36 6.64 15.89
CA SER A 62 -22.97 6.67 15.39
C SER A 62 -22.59 8.02 14.77
N THR A 63 -23.47 8.58 13.94
CA THR A 63 -23.29 9.90 13.31
C THR A 63 -23.30 11.02 14.35
N MET A 64 -24.16 10.92 15.37
CA MET A 64 -24.20 11.88 16.47
C MET A 64 -22.90 11.86 17.30
N VAL A 65 -22.35 10.68 17.59
CA VAL A 65 -21.05 10.53 18.28
C VAL A 65 -19.91 11.13 17.43
N GLY A 66 -19.90 10.87 16.12
CA GLY A 66 -18.96 11.49 15.18
C GLY A 66 -19.03 13.01 15.19
N CYS A 67 -20.24 13.57 15.16
CA CYS A 67 -20.48 15.01 15.22
C CYS A 67 -20.01 15.61 16.56
N LEU A 68 -20.29 14.95 17.68
CA LEU A 68 -19.80 15.36 19.02
C LEU A 68 -18.26 15.37 19.11
N ARG A 69 -17.59 14.34 18.56
CA ARG A 69 -16.11 14.31 18.49
C ARG A 69 -15.55 15.42 17.59
N ALA A 70 -16.20 15.68 16.46
CA ALA A 70 -15.85 16.77 15.55
C ALA A 70 -15.98 18.15 16.22
N LEU A 71 -17.04 18.36 17.00
CA LEU A 71 -17.29 19.60 17.74
C LEU A 71 -16.31 19.82 18.90
N LYS A 72 -15.88 18.75 19.60
CA LYS A 72 -14.84 18.86 20.65
C LYS A 72 -13.49 19.31 20.09
N PHE A 73 -13.21 19.05 18.82
CA PHE A 73 -11.94 19.40 18.20
C PHE A 73 -11.92 20.84 17.66
N ARG A 74 -12.16 21.83 18.55
CA ARG A 74 -11.98 23.24 18.23
C ARG A 74 -10.52 23.65 18.52
N LEU A 75 -9.68 23.66 17.49
CA LEU A 75 -8.33 24.22 17.59
C LEU A 75 -8.40 25.74 17.67
N THR A 76 -7.95 26.30 18.79
CA THR A 76 -7.65 27.74 18.87
C THR A 76 -6.47 28.06 17.93
N PRO A 77 -6.50 29.21 17.23
CA PRO A 77 -5.52 29.56 16.21
C PRO A 77 -4.10 29.64 16.77
N THR A 78 -3.95 29.98 18.05
CA THR A 78 -2.67 30.02 18.78
C THR A 78 -2.03 28.64 18.92
N THR A 79 -2.80 27.62 19.31
CA THR A 79 -2.32 26.22 19.33
C THR A 79 -2.00 25.69 17.94
N ALA A 80 -2.75 26.10 16.92
CA ALA A 80 -2.47 25.71 15.55
C ALA A 80 -1.12 26.27 15.09
N ALA A 81 -0.83 27.55 15.38
CA ALA A 81 0.46 28.16 15.09
C ALA A 81 1.63 27.45 15.79
N ARG A 82 1.53 27.20 17.10
CA ARG A 82 2.58 26.49 17.87
C ARG A 82 2.86 25.07 17.36
N ARG A 83 1.81 24.32 16.99
CA ARG A 83 1.98 22.97 16.41
C ARG A 83 2.62 23.02 15.03
N LEU A 84 2.28 24.02 14.23
CA LEU A 84 2.87 24.21 12.90
C LEU A 84 4.35 24.57 13.04
N ASP A 85 4.70 25.46 13.97
CA ASP A 85 6.10 25.80 14.26
C ASP A 85 6.92 24.58 14.68
N ARG A 86 6.41 23.75 15.59
CA ARG A 86 7.09 22.52 16.02
C ARG A 86 7.27 21.52 14.88
N ARG A 87 6.27 21.33 14.01
CA ARG A 87 6.32 20.31 12.97
C ARG A 87 7.21 20.69 11.79
N PHE A 88 7.37 21.98 11.54
CA PHE A 88 8.20 22.51 10.45
C PHE A 88 9.53 23.11 10.93
N GLY A 89 9.85 22.99 12.22
CA GLY A 89 11.09 23.49 12.79
C GLY A 89 11.23 25.02 12.72
N LEU A 90 10.12 25.76 12.67
CA LEU A 90 10.11 27.22 12.50
C LEU A 90 10.45 27.99 13.78
N GLN A 91 10.95 27.32 14.84
CA GLN A 91 11.46 27.94 16.08
C GLN A 91 10.56 29.07 16.64
N GLU A 92 9.27 28.80 16.80
CA GLU A 92 8.28 29.75 17.36
C GLU A 92 8.04 31.04 16.53
N GLN A 93 8.62 31.17 15.34
CA GLN A 93 8.51 32.37 14.50
C GLN A 93 7.06 32.77 14.20
N LEU A 94 6.16 31.79 13.95
CA LEU A 94 4.75 32.09 13.69
C LEU A 94 4.02 32.50 14.96
N SER A 95 4.31 31.87 16.09
CA SER A 95 3.73 32.29 17.37
C SER A 95 4.20 33.68 17.79
N THR A 96 5.49 33.99 17.63
CA THR A 96 6.08 35.29 17.96
C THR A 96 5.58 36.38 17.02
N ALA A 97 5.43 36.09 15.72
CA ALA A 97 4.83 37.02 14.77
C ALA A 97 3.34 37.33 15.11
N LEU A 98 2.62 36.36 15.68
CA LEU A 98 1.23 36.54 16.11
C LEU A 98 1.14 37.31 17.43
N GLU A 99 2.12 37.17 18.32
CA GLU A 99 2.19 37.88 19.60
C GLU A 99 2.67 39.33 19.42
N LEU A 100 3.61 39.58 18.51
CA LEU A 100 4.12 40.91 18.12
C LEU A 100 3.15 41.70 17.23
N GLN A 101 1.93 41.20 17.01
CA GLN A 101 0.94 41.79 16.10
C GLN A 101 0.56 43.24 16.45
N GLY A 102 0.84 43.68 17.70
CA GLY A 102 0.66 45.06 18.14
C GLY A 102 1.83 46.03 17.92
N ALA A 103 3.05 45.56 17.61
CA ALA A 103 4.26 46.40 17.54
C ALA A 103 4.84 46.44 16.11
N GLN A 104 4.39 47.41 15.30
CA GLN A 104 4.64 47.42 13.84
C GLN A 104 6.00 47.96 13.36
N VAL A 105 6.96 48.33 14.22
CA VAL A 105 8.12 49.12 13.76
C VAL A 105 9.35 48.26 13.44
N GLY A 106 9.78 48.28 12.17
CA GLY A 106 11.11 47.90 11.69
C GLY A 106 11.32 46.40 11.42
N VAL A 107 11.47 45.60 12.47
CA VAL A 107 11.86 44.17 12.35
C VAL A 107 10.65 43.27 12.08
N ALA A 108 9.49 43.64 12.61
CA ALA A 108 8.24 42.90 12.45
C ALA A 108 7.84 42.73 10.98
N GLY A 109 8.12 43.72 10.13
CA GLY A 109 7.81 43.67 8.70
C GLY A 109 8.60 42.59 7.94
N ARG A 110 9.89 42.41 8.26
CA ARG A 110 10.72 41.39 7.60
C ARG A 110 10.34 39.98 8.04
N LEU A 111 10.12 39.79 9.34
CA LEU A 111 9.63 38.50 9.87
C LEU A 111 8.28 38.12 9.26
N GLN A 112 7.38 39.09 9.06
CA GLN A 112 6.10 38.84 8.42
C GLN A 112 6.24 38.41 6.95
N ALA A 113 7.15 39.03 6.19
CA ALA A 113 7.41 38.64 4.81
C ALA A 113 7.97 37.20 4.71
N GLN A 114 8.91 36.85 5.59
CA GLN A 114 9.50 35.51 5.65
C GLN A 114 8.46 34.45 6.07
N ALA A 115 7.60 34.77 7.02
CA ALA A 115 6.49 33.91 7.43
C ALA A 115 5.54 33.61 6.25
N GLN A 116 5.23 34.61 5.42
CA GLN A 116 4.37 34.40 4.24
C GLN A 116 4.98 33.44 3.22
N GLU A 117 6.28 33.55 2.97
CA GLU A 117 6.97 32.65 2.03
C GLU A 117 6.98 31.21 2.53
N SER A 118 7.22 31.00 3.82
CA SER A 118 7.17 29.66 4.44
C SER A 118 5.78 29.04 4.34
N VAL A 119 4.72 29.82 4.59
CA VAL A 119 3.32 29.36 4.48
C VAL A 119 3.00 28.96 3.04
N GLN A 120 3.48 29.70 2.03
CA GLN A 120 3.26 29.35 0.63
C GLN A 120 3.97 28.04 0.23
N ARG A 121 5.20 27.81 0.70
CA ARG A 121 5.92 26.53 0.44
C ARG A 121 5.19 25.35 1.09
N VAL A 122 4.79 25.52 2.35
CA VAL A 122 4.04 24.51 3.08
C VAL A 122 2.69 24.22 2.41
N GLN A 123 2.00 25.25 1.91
CA GLN A 123 0.74 25.06 1.19
C GLN A 123 0.92 24.28 -0.11
N ARG A 124 1.99 24.55 -0.88
CA ARG A 124 2.33 23.80 -2.10
C ARG A 124 2.68 22.34 -1.79
N TYR A 125 3.42 22.10 -0.71
CA TYR A 125 3.74 20.74 -0.26
C TYR A 125 2.48 19.98 0.18
N LEU A 126 1.62 20.63 0.96
CA LEU A 126 0.34 20.06 1.42
C LEU A 126 -0.63 19.78 0.28
N SER A 127 -0.67 20.60 -0.76
CA SER A 127 -1.51 20.32 -1.94
C SER A 127 -1.02 19.13 -2.74
N ARG A 128 0.31 18.91 -2.79
CA ARG A 128 0.91 17.80 -3.54
C ARG A 128 0.88 16.47 -2.76
N SER A 129 1.01 16.53 -1.44
CA SER A 129 0.98 15.36 -0.55
C SER A 129 -0.44 14.95 -0.12
N ARG A 130 -1.48 15.61 -0.62
CA ARG A 130 -2.86 15.29 -0.27
C ARG A 130 -3.28 14.02 -1.00
N GLN A 131 -3.22 12.88 -0.33
CA GLN A 131 -3.79 11.65 -0.87
C GLN A 131 -5.30 11.83 -1.09
N PRO A 132 -5.85 11.26 -2.18
CA PRO A 132 -7.27 11.34 -2.49
C PRO A 132 -8.07 10.63 -1.39
N ILE A 133 -8.96 11.37 -0.71
CA ILE A 133 -9.87 10.89 0.36
C ILE A 133 -10.88 9.84 -0.18
N TRP A 134 -10.83 9.53 -1.46
CA TRP A 134 -11.74 8.63 -2.15
C TRP A 134 -11.67 7.20 -1.62
N SER A 135 -10.49 6.71 -1.23
CA SER A 135 -10.35 5.34 -0.68
C SER A 135 -11.17 5.16 0.61
N GLU A 136 -11.16 6.15 1.50
CA GLU A 136 -11.95 6.10 2.73
C GLU A 136 -13.46 6.27 2.48
N ALA A 137 -13.84 7.00 1.44
CA ALA A 137 -15.26 7.18 1.08
C ALA A 137 -15.87 5.93 0.44
N LEU A 138 -15.07 5.06 -0.19
CA LEU A 138 -15.55 3.81 -0.80
C LEU A 138 -15.99 2.79 0.26
N MET A 139 -15.34 2.73 1.42
CA MET A 139 -15.67 1.80 2.51
C MET A 139 -17.13 1.91 3.02
N PRO A 140 -17.64 3.08 3.45
CA PRO A 140 -19.03 3.21 3.90
C PRO A 140 -20.03 2.96 2.77
N VAL A 141 -19.69 3.27 1.52
CA VAL A 141 -20.54 2.98 0.35
C VAL A 141 -20.67 1.48 0.14
N ALA A 142 -19.55 0.75 0.16
CA ALA A 142 -19.54 -0.70 0.05
C ALA A 142 -20.33 -1.36 1.21
N LEU A 143 -20.11 -0.92 2.44
CA LEU A 143 -20.88 -1.38 3.61
C LEU A 143 -22.37 -1.09 3.46
N LEU A 144 -22.75 0.08 2.95
CA LEU A 144 -24.16 0.45 2.75
C LEU A 144 -24.82 -0.44 1.71
N LEU A 145 -24.14 -0.71 0.58
CA LEU A 145 -24.63 -1.63 -0.44
C LEU A 145 -24.75 -3.06 0.11
N MET A 146 -23.77 -3.51 0.90
CA MET A 146 -23.81 -4.81 1.57
C MET A 146 -25.01 -4.90 2.53
N LEU A 147 -25.24 -3.88 3.37
CA LEU A 147 -26.39 -3.83 4.28
C LEU A 147 -27.71 -3.84 3.51
N ALA A 148 -27.81 -3.07 2.42
CA ALA A 148 -29.00 -3.04 1.57
C ALA A 148 -29.28 -4.40 0.92
N GLY A 149 -28.25 -5.08 0.42
CA GLY A 149 -28.34 -6.44 -0.09
C GLY A 149 -28.80 -7.44 0.97
N LEU A 150 -28.24 -7.35 2.19
CA LEU A 150 -28.62 -8.21 3.30
C LEU A 150 -30.10 -8.00 3.70
N LEU A 151 -30.55 -6.74 3.76
CA LEU A 151 -31.95 -6.40 4.07
C LEU A 151 -32.93 -6.86 2.99
N MET A 152 -32.50 -6.96 1.72
CA MET A 152 -33.31 -7.52 0.64
C MET A 152 -33.42 -9.05 0.71
N ILE A 153 -32.35 -9.75 1.11
CA ILE A 153 -32.34 -11.20 1.28
C ILE A 153 -33.17 -11.63 2.49
N VAL A 154 -33.13 -10.85 3.58
CA VAL A 154 -33.98 -11.06 4.75
C VAL A 154 -35.40 -10.60 4.40
N SER A 155 -36.09 -11.43 3.61
CA SER A 155 -37.50 -11.26 3.26
C SER A 155 -38.31 -11.01 4.54
N PRO A 156 -39.29 -10.08 4.53
CA PRO A 156 -40.15 -9.90 5.68
C PRO A 156 -40.77 -11.25 6.05
N PRO A 157 -40.86 -11.60 7.35
CA PRO A 157 -41.58 -12.80 7.74
C PRO A 157 -42.95 -12.74 7.10
N ILE A 158 -43.28 -13.78 6.31
CA ILE A 158 -44.58 -13.92 5.66
C ILE A 158 -45.61 -13.53 6.72
N PRO A 159 -46.44 -12.49 6.50
CA PRO A 159 -47.41 -12.09 7.51
C PRO A 159 -48.16 -13.34 7.91
N ALA A 160 -48.21 -13.63 9.22
CA ALA A 160 -48.90 -14.79 9.74
C ALA A 160 -50.25 -14.84 9.01
N VAL A 161 -50.41 -15.88 8.19
CA VAL A 161 -51.56 -16.04 7.31
C VAL A 161 -52.77 -15.77 8.20
N GLY A 162 -53.47 -14.66 7.89
CA GLY A 162 -54.65 -14.28 8.64
C GLY A 162 -55.54 -15.51 8.74
N GLU A 163 -56.04 -15.74 9.96
CA GLU A 163 -56.97 -16.81 10.34
C GLU A 163 -57.54 -17.51 9.12
N ALA A 164 -57.07 -18.74 8.87
CA ALA A 164 -57.48 -19.54 7.73
C ALA A 164 -59.01 -19.52 7.63
N GLU A 165 -59.53 -18.79 6.66
CA GLU A 165 -60.90 -18.95 6.22
C GLU A 165 -61.02 -20.43 5.83
N PRO A 166 -61.90 -21.21 6.47
CA PRO A 166 -61.88 -22.66 6.34
C PRO A 166 -62.10 -23.02 4.88
N LEU A 167 -61.06 -23.57 4.23
CA LEU A 167 -61.14 -24.01 2.85
C LEU A 167 -62.26 -25.07 2.72
N PRO A 168 -63.13 -24.97 1.70
CA PRO A 168 -64.08 -26.02 1.38
C PRO A 168 -63.36 -27.29 0.92
N ASP A 169 -63.87 -28.45 1.35
CA ASP A 169 -63.37 -29.80 1.02
C ASP A 169 -63.17 -29.97 -0.50
N LEU A 170 -61.92 -29.86 -0.94
CA LEU A 170 -61.51 -30.22 -2.29
C LEU A 170 -61.11 -31.69 -2.31
N LEU A 171 -61.75 -32.42 -3.22
CA LEU A 171 -61.62 -33.84 -3.46
C LEU A 171 -60.16 -34.30 -3.67
N GLN A 172 -59.94 -35.53 -3.23
CA GLN A 172 -58.73 -36.33 -3.33
C GLN A 172 -58.13 -36.45 -4.76
N PRO A 173 -56.82 -36.76 -4.84
CA PRO A 173 -55.98 -36.61 -6.02
C PRO A 173 -56.01 -37.82 -6.98
N ASP A 174 -55.89 -37.52 -8.27
CA ASP A 174 -55.56 -38.47 -9.34
C ASP A 174 -54.03 -38.59 -9.48
N PRO A 175 -53.44 -39.80 -9.55
CA PRO A 175 -52.00 -39.98 -9.67
C PRO A 175 -51.54 -40.05 -11.14
N VAL A 176 -50.24 -39.78 -11.31
CA VAL A 176 -49.34 -40.16 -12.43
C VAL A 176 -49.19 -39.15 -13.58
N ALA A 177 -48.04 -38.45 -13.58
CA ALA A 177 -47.28 -38.18 -14.79
C ALA A 177 -45.77 -38.21 -14.47
N THR A 178 -45.14 -39.29 -14.94
CA THR A 178 -43.71 -39.61 -14.89
C THR A 178 -42.89 -38.56 -15.66
N GLN A 179 -41.92 -37.93 -15.00
CA GLN A 179 -40.89 -37.10 -15.65
C GLN A 179 -39.80 -38.01 -16.25
N PRO A 180 -39.41 -37.82 -17.53
CA PRO A 180 -38.31 -38.55 -18.14
C PRO A 180 -36.93 -37.98 -17.75
N ASP A 181 -35.97 -38.89 -17.66
CA ASP A 181 -34.56 -38.66 -17.31
C ASP A 181 -33.84 -37.62 -18.20
N PRO A 182 -32.96 -36.77 -17.63
CA PRO A 182 -32.04 -35.95 -18.40
C PRO A 182 -30.87 -36.78 -18.95
N ILE A 183 -30.73 -36.74 -20.27
CA ILE A 183 -29.63 -37.33 -21.04
C ILE A 183 -28.31 -36.64 -20.62
N PRO A 184 -27.19 -37.38 -20.39
CA PRO A 184 -25.89 -36.79 -20.17
C PRO A 184 -25.38 -36.20 -21.50
N THR A 185 -25.29 -34.87 -21.57
CA THR A 185 -24.63 -34.18 -22.68
C THR A 185 -23.14 -34.49 -22.62
N GLU A 186 -22.67 -35.36 -23.52
CA GLU A 186 -21.25 -35.53 -23.84
C GLU A 186 -20.63 -34.16 -24.14
N ALA A 187 -19.65 -33.79 -23.32
CA ALA A 187 -18.83 -32.61 -23.49
C ALA A 187 -18.11 -32.71 -24.85
N ALA A 188 -18.58 -31.92 -25.81
CA ALA A 188 -17.89 -31.71 -27.07
C ALA A 188 -16.50 -31.14 -26.77
N LEU A 189 -15.48 -31.94 -27.06
CA LEU A 189 -14.08 -31.53 -27.09
C LEU A 189 -13.92 -30.47 -28.19
N SER A 190 -14.09 -29.20 -27.82
CA SER A 190 -13.76 -28.07 -28.69
C SER A 190 -12.26 -28.15 -29.01
N PRO A 191 -11.88 -28.15 -30.30
CA PRO A 191 -10.48 -28.16 -30.68
C PRO A 191 -9.78 -26.92 -30.11
N VAL A 192 -8.61 -27.13 -29.50
CA VAL A 192 -7.69 -26.06 -29.08
C VAL A 192 -7.52 -25.10 -30.24
N SER A 193 -8.11 -23.91 -30.09
CA SER A 193 -8.13 -22.90 -31.13
C SER A 193 -6.79 -22.17 -31.11
N GLY A 194 -6.21 -21.89 -32.29
CA GLY A 194 -4.88 -21.27 -32.44
C GLY A 194 -4.67 -19.97 -31.64
N ASN A 195 -5.75 -19.34 -31.20
CA ASN A 195 -5.78 -18.16 -30.33
C ASN A 195 -5.03 -18.35 -29.00
N ASP A 196 -4.90 -19.58 -28.49
CA ASP A 196 -4.18 -19.84 -27.23
C ASP A 196 -2.66 -19.68 -27.41
N LEU A 197 -2.12 -19.96 -28.60
CA LEU A 197 -0.70 -19.81 -28.89
C LEU A 197 -0.31 -18.34 -28.99
N ASP A 198 -1.17 -17.51 -29.59
CA ASP A 198 -0.95 -16.06 -29.72
C ASP A 198 -0.89 -15.39 -28.34
N VAL A 199 -1.77 -15.79 -27.41
CA VAL A 199 -1.79 -15.30 -26.02
C VAL A 199 -0.51 -15.64 -25.26
N ILE A 200 -0.02 -16.89 -25.41
CA ILE A 200 1.22 -17.33 -24.77
C ILE A 200 2.43 -16.57 -25.35
N SER A 201 2.45 -16.34 -26.66
CA SER A 201 3.54 -15.61 -27.31
C SER A 201 3.62 -14.14 -26.88
N ALA A 202 2.47 -13.47 -26.72
CA ALA A 202 2.41 -12.09 -26.23
C ALA A 202 2.91 -11.98 -24.77
N LEU A 203 2.57 -12.97 -23.93
CA LEU A 203 3.07 -13.02 -22.55
C LEU A 203 4.58 -13.29 -22.50
N ALA A 204 5.07 -14.22 -23.33
CA ALA A 204 6.50 -14.53 -23.42
C ALA A 204 7.31 -13.31 -23.86
N ASP A 205 6.83 -12.54 -24.85
CA ASP A 205 7.53 -11.33 -25.33
C ASP A 205 7.62 -10.26 -24.23
N ALA A 206 6.53 -10.02 -23.49
CA ALA A 206 6.51 -9.08 -22.37
C ALA A 206 7.43 -9.50 -21.20
N LEU A 207 7.61 -10.81 -20.98
CA LEU A 207 8.55 -11.34 -19.98
C LEU A 207 9.99 -11.41 -20.50
N ARG A 208 10.23 -11.37 -21.81
CA ARG A 208 11.58 -11.47 -22.37
C ARG A 208 12.40 -10.18 -22.20
N ASP A 209 11.71 -9.04 -22.13
CA ASP A 209 12.34 -7.71 -21.99
C ASP A 209 13.02 -7.48 -20.64
N GLN A 210 12.65 -8.27 -19.64
CA GLN A 210 13.20 -8.20 -18.29
C GLN A 210 14.18 -9.37 -18.08
N ALA A 211 15.44 -9.07 -17.78
CA ALA A 211 16.47 -10.09 -17.60
C ALA A 211 16.13 -11.13 -16.51
N LEU A 212 15.35 -10.72 -15.49
CA LEU A 212 14.92 -11.57 -14.38
C LEU A 212 13.81 -12.56 -14.77
N THR A 213 13.00 -12.26 -15.78
CA THR A 213 11.89 -13.12 -16.22
C THR A 213 12.18 -13.92 -17.49
N ARG A 214 13.40 -13.82 -18.01
CA ARG A 214 13.85 -14.57 -19.18
C ARG A 214 13.66 -16.09 -19.06
N PRO A 215 13.94 -16.75 -17.91
CA PRO A 215 13.69 -18.19 -17.77
C PRO A 215 12.21 -18.55 -17.93
N ALA A 216 11.31 -17.74 -17.38
CA ALA A 216 9.87 -17.93 -17.52
C ALA A 216 9.42 -17.71 -18.98
N ALA A 217 9.95 -16.69 -19.66
CA ALA A 217 9.67 -16.43 -21.08
C ALA A 217 10.12 -17.60 -21.97
N GLU A 218 11.33 -18.14 -21.76
CA GLU A 218 11.85 -19.28 -22.52
C GLU A 218 11.03 -20.56 -22.33
N ALA A 219 10.52 -20.79 -21.12
CA ALA A 219 9.61 -21.91 -20.85
C ALA A 219 8.25 -21.73 -21.56
N LEU A 220 7.70 -20.52 -21.56
CA LEU A 220 6.47 -20.19 -22.31
C LEU A 220 6.65 -20.39 -23.82
N ASP A 221 7.79 -19.97 -24.38
CA ASP A 221 8.10 -20.16 -25.82
C ASP A 221 8.18 -21.64 -26.21
N GLN A 222 8.64 -22.49 -25.29
CA GLN A 222 8.70 -23.94 -25.49
C GLN A 222 7.34 -24.63 -25.32
N GLY A 223 6.32 -23.89 -24.87
CA GLY A 223 5.02 -24.43 -24.47
C GLY A 223 5.05 -25.18 -23.14
N ASP A 224 6.11 -25.03 -22.35
CA ASP A 224 6.25 -25.62 -21.02
C ASP A 224 5.64 -24.69 -19.96
N LEU A 225 4.31 -24.78 -19.79
CA LEU A 225 3.59 -23.98 -18.81
C LEU A 225 4.00 -24.32 -17.36
N ALA A 226 4.40 -25.57 -17.09
CA ALA A 226 4.84 -25.98 -15.77
C ALA A 226 6.20 -25.35 -15.43
N GLY A 227 7.16 -25.41 -16.37
CA GLY A 227 8.45 -24.74 -16.22
C GLY A 227 8.31 -23.22 -16.06
N ALA A 228 7.36 -22.59 -16.77
CA ALA A 228 7.08 -21.17 -16.63
C ALA A 228 6.51 -20.82 -15.24
N ALA A 229 5.60 -21.64 -14.70
CA ALA A 229 5.05 -21.45 -13.37
C ALA A 229 6.12 -21.58 -12.27
N ASP A 230 7.03 -22.56 -12.38
CA ASP A 230 8.14 -22.73 -11.45
C ASP A 230 9.11 -21.53 -11.48
N ALA A 231 9.44 -21.03 -12.66
CA ALA A 231 10.28 -19.84 -12.81
C ALA A 231 9.62 -18.57 -12.21
N LEU A 232 8.30 -18.45 -12.30
CA LEU A 232 7.54 -17.35 -11.68
C LEU A 232 7.51 -17.45 -10.15
N ARG A 233 7.42 -18.66 -9.58
CA ARG A 233 7.52 -18.89 -8.12
C ARG A 233 8.91 -18.54 -7.59
N GLU A 234 9.96 -18.94 -8.31
CA GLU A 234 11.33 -18.57 -7.94
C GLU A 234 11.54 -17.04 -7.99
N LEU A 235 10.96 -16.35 -8.98
CA LEU A 235 10.96 -14.88 -9.02
C LEU A 235 10.20 -14.29 -7.82
N ALA A 236 9.05 -14.88 -7.45
CA ALA A 236 8.26 -14.46 -6.29
C ALA A 236 9.07 -14.54 -4.98
N ASP A 237 9.87 -15.58 -4.79
CA ASP A 237 10.77 -15.70 -3.64
C ASP A 237 11.86 -14.61 -3.63
N GLN A 238 12.34 -14.19 -4.81
CA GLN A 238 13.37 -13.15 -4.96
C GLN A 238 12.81 -11.71 -4.91
N MET A 239 11.48 -11.52 -4.94
CA MET A 239 10.83 -10.20 -5.00
C MET A 239 11.22 -9.24 -3.87
N GLY A 240 11.62 -9.77 -2.72
CA GLY A 240 12.12 -8.98 -1.58
C GLY A 240 13.46 -8.28 -1.86
N GLU A 241 14.28 -8.86 -2.76
CA GLU A 241 15.61 -8.36 -3.11
C GLU A 241 15.59 -7.45 -4.35
N ILE A 242 14.52 -7.51 -5.14
CA ILE A 242 14.37 -6.71 -6.37
C ILE A 242 14.19 -5.23 -6.02
N SER A 243 14.92 -4.36 -6.74
CA SER A 243 14.82 -2.91 -6.57
C SER A 243 13.42 -2.38 -6.92
N PRO A 244 12.95 -1.28 -6.29
CA PRO A 244 11.65 -0.68 -6.62
C PRO A 244 11.48 -0.31 -8.09
N ALA A 245 12.54 0.16 -8.76
CA ALA A 245 12.51 0.53 -10.17
C ALA A 245 12.30 -0.70 -11.09
N ALA A 246 12.91 -1.84 -10.76
CA ALA A 246 12.70 -3.07 -11.52
C ALA A 246 11.27 -3.62 -11.33
N ARG A 247 10.71 -3.50 -10.12
CA ARG A 247 9.30 -3.86 -9.86
C ARG A 247 8.33 -3.00 -10.66
N GLU A 248 8.57 -1.70 -10.74
CA GLU A 248 7.72 -0.79 -11.54
C GLU A 248 7.81 -1.10 -13.04
N ALA A 249 9.01 -1.39 -13.55
CA ALA A 249 9.18 -1.79 -14.95
C ALA A 249 8.46 -3.12 -15.26
N LEU A 250 8.50 -4.08 -14.32
CA LEU A 250 7.81 -5.36 -14.46
C LEU A 250 6.29 -5.18 -14.40
N ALA A 251 5.80 -4.32 -13.52
CA ALA A 251 4.38 -3.99 -13.44
C ALA A 251 3.87 -3.39 -14.76
N GLU A 252 4.64 -2.51 -15.41
CA GLU A 252 4.23 -1.91 -16.67
C GLU A 252 4.20 -2.94 -17.82
N SER A 253 5.20 -3.84 -17.91
CA SER A 253 5.18 -4.89 -18.94
C SER A 253 4.00 -5.86 -18.77
N LEU A 254 3.63 -6.20 -17.53
CA LEU A 254 2.45 -7.01 -17.24
C LEU A 254 1.14 -6.31 -17.60
N ARG A 255 1.04 -4.98 -17.41
CA ARG A 255 -0.14 -4.21 -17.87
C ARG A 255 -0.25 -4.18 -19.39
N GLU A 256 0.88 -4.07 -20.08
CA GLU A 256 0.90 -4.11 -21.54
C GLU A 256 0.47 -5.48 -22.06
N ALA A 257 1.00 -6.57 -21.49
CA ALA A 257 0.56 -7.93 -21.76
C ALA A 257 -0.94 -8.12 -21.49
N ALA A 258 -1.43 -7.61 -20.36
CA ALA A 258 -2.86 -7.68 -20.02
C ALA A 258 -3.74 -6.97 -21.06
N ARG A 259 -3.33 -5.81 -21.59
CA ARG A 259 -4.07 -5.11 -22.65
C ARG A 259 -4.11 -5.90 -23.96
N ALA A 260 -3.03 -6.61 -24.30
CA ALA A 260 -2.97 -7.45 -25.48
C ALA A 260 -3.89 -8.68 -25.36
N ILE A 261 -3.96 -9.27 -24.17
CA ILE A 261 -4.69 -10.53 -23.91
C ILE A 261 -6.18 -10.32 -23.63
N ASP A 262 -6.59 -9.10 -23.21
CA ASP A 262 -7.96 -8.75 -22.78
C ASP A 262 -9.07 -9.19 -23.75
N GLN A 263 -8.81 -9.10 -25.06
CA GLN A 263 -9.80 -9.43 -26.09
C GLN A 263 -10.05 -10.94 -26.19
N THR A 264 -9.04 -11.75 -25.87
CA THR A 264 -9.08 -13.20 -26.04
C THR A 264 -9.39 -13.91 -24.73
N ARG A 265 -8.82 -13.43 -23.63
CA ARG A 265 -8.94 -13.99 -22.28
C ARG A 265 -9.05 -12.89 -21.22
N PRO A 266 -10.27 -12.36 -20.98
CA PRO A 266 -10.46 -11.30 -20.00
C PRO A 266 -10.05 -11.72 -18.57
N ASP A 267 -10.30 -12.98 -18.19
CA ASP A 267 -9.97 -13.47 -16.84
C ASP A 267 -8.46 -13.45 -16.55
N LEU A 268 -7.62 -13.84 -17.53
CA LEU A 268 -6.16 -13.82 -17.40
C LEU A 268 -5.64 -12.38 -17.44
N ALA A 269 -6.23 -11.53 -18.29
CA ALA A 269 -5.88 -10.11 -18.35
C ALA A 269 -6.17 -9.40 -17.01
N ASP A 270 -7.29 -9.71 -16.35
CA ASP A 270 -7.62 -9.16 -15.04
C ASP A 270 -6.65 -9.64 -13.95
N GLN A 271 -6.21 -10.90 -14.00
CA GLN A 271 -5.17 -11.42 -13.10
C GLN A 271 -3.83 -10.71 -13.32
N LEU A 272 -3.40 -10.54 -14.56
CA LEU A 272 -2.16 -9.80 -14.89
C LEU A 272 -2.20 -8.34 -14.42
N ARG A 273 -3.35 -7.66 -14.56
CA ARG A 273 -3.56 -6.30 -14.03
C ARG A 273 -3.47 -6.28 -12.50
N ALA A 274 -4.12 -7.23 -11.83
CA ALA A 274 -4.08 -7.33 -10.37
C ALA A 274 -2.65 -7.57 -9.86
N THR A 275 -1.88 -8.44 -10.53
CA THR A 275 -0.47 -8.69 -10.21
C THR A 275 0.40 -7.46 -10.47
N ALA A 276 0.20 -6.76 -11.59
CA ALA A 276 0.89 -5.51 -11.88
C ALA A 276 0.63 -4.41 -10.84
N ASP A 277 -0.62 -4.27 -10.39
CA ASP A 277 -0.99 -3.28 -9.37
C ASP A 277 -0.41 -3.66 -8.00
N ALA A 278 -0.36 -4.96 -7.67
CA ALA A 278 0.31 -5.45 -6.47
C ALA A 278 1.82 -5.18 -6.50
N LEU A 279 2.46 -5.27 -7.66
CA LEU A 279 3.88 -4.93 -7.83
C LEU A 279 4.17 -3.43 -7.72
N GLN A 280 3.29 -2.59 -8.25
CA GLN A 280 3.49 -1.14 -8.24
C GLN A 280 3.20 -0.52 -6.87
N TYR A 281 2.11 -0.93 -6.23
CA TYR A 281 1.62 -0.29 -5.01
C TYR A 281 1.84 -1.10 -3.74
N GLY A 282 2.14 -2.39 -3.88
CA GLY A 282 2.33 -3.29 -2.76
C GLY A 282 3.78 -3.33 -2.27
N ASP A 283 3.93 -3.75 -1.02
CA ASP A 283 5.23 -4.19 -0.51
C ASP A 283 5.66 -5.47 -1.26
N GLY A 284 6.95 -5.82 -1.21
CA GLY A 284 7.48 -7.00 -1.94
C GLY A 284 6.68 -8.29 -1.72
N VAL A 285 6.05 -8.43 -0.55
CA VAL A 285 5.15 -9.55 -0.19
C VAL A 285 3.88 -9.59 -1.05
N ALA A 286 3.26 -8.45 -1.34
CA ALA A 286 2.07 -8.39 -2.18
C ALA A 286 2.41 -8.73 -3.64
N GLY A 287 3.57 -8.26 -4.12
CA GLY A 287 4.09 -8.63 -5.44
C GLY A 287 4.37 -10.13 -5.57
N ALA A 288 4.99 -10.74 -4.55
CA ALA A 288 5.22 -12.19 -4.51
C ALA A 288 3.90 -12.98 -4.55
N THR A 289 2.91 -12.57 -3.76
CA THR A 289 1.59 -13.23 -3.73
C THR A 289 0.88 -13.14 -5.09
N GLY A 290 1.02 -12.01 -5.80
CA GLY A 290 0.47 -11.85 -7.15
C GLY A 290 1.16 -12.72 -8.20
N MET A 291 2.46 -12.99 -8.04
CA MET A 291 3.23 -13.88 -8.91
C MET A 291 2.88 -15.35 -8.68
N ASP A 292 2.72 -15.77 -7.41
CA ASP A 292 2.25 -17.10 -7.06
C ASP A 292 0.84 -17.37 -7.63
N ALA A 293 -0.05 -16.39 -7.50
CA ALA A 293 -1.40 -16.49 -8.06
C ALA A 293 -1.40 -16.63 -9.58
N LEU A 294 -0.47 -15.94 -10.28
CA LEU A 294 -0.29 -16.06 -11.72
C LEU A 294 0.27 -17.43 -12.11
N ALA A 295 1.26 -17.94 -11.36
CA ALA A 295 1.82 -19.28 -11.56
C ALA A 295 0.74 -20.37 -11.41
N ASP A 296 -0.07 -20.29 -10.36
CA ASP A 296 -1.20 -21.20 -10.12
C ASP A 296 -2.27 -21.10 -11.22
N ALA A 297 -2.51 -19.92 -11.77
CA ALA A 297 -3.45 -19.73 -12.87
C ALA A 297 -2.93 -20.39 -14.16
N LEU A 298 -1.62 -20.29 -14.41
CA LEU A 298 -0.96 -20.90 -15.55
C LEU A 298 -1.01 -22.44 -15.50
N GLU A 299 -0.79 -23.02 -14.32
CA GLU A 299 -0.88 -24.48 -14.11
C GLU A 299 -2.31 -25.03 -14.23
N ARG A 300 -3.31 -24.24 -13.82
CA ARG A 300 -4.72 -24.63 -13.96
C ARG A 300 -5.19 -24.60 -15.41
N GLN A 301 -4.43 -24.00 -16.31
CA GLN A 301 -4.76 -23.98 -17.71
C GLN A 301 -4.59 -25.39 -18.29
N PRO A 302 -5.67 -26.06 -18.72
CA PRO A 302 -5.59 -27.45 -19.15
C PRO A 302 -4.74 -27.53 -20.41
N THR A 303 -3.51 -28.03 -20.28
CA THR A 303 -2.74 -28.51 -21.43
C THR A 303 -3.51 -29.70 -21.97
N ALA A 304 -4.32 -29.49 -23.02
CA ALA A 304 -4.89 -30.59 -23.76
C ALA A 304 -3.72 -31.51 -24.15
N PRO A 305 -3.78 -32.82 -23.88
CA PRO A 305 -2.69 -33.72 -24.22
C PRO A 305 -2.47 -33.59 -25.72
N VAL A 306 -1.33 -33.00 -26.11
CA VAL A 306 -0.90 -32.95 -27.49
C VAL A 306 -0.83 -34.39 -27.94
N ALA A 307 -1.79 -34.81 -28.76
CA ALA A 307 -1.85 -36.14 -29.32
C ALA A 307 -0.69 -36.30 -30.30
N GLY A 308 0.50 -36.53 -29.74
CA GLY A 308 1.69 -36.93 -30.45
C GLY A 308 1.43 -38.32 -31.01
N GLY A 309 1.01 -38.36 -32.28
CA GLY A 309 1.08 -39.54 -33.12
C GLY A 309 2.53 -39.98 -33.25
N GLY A 310 2.98 -40.83 -32.34
CA GLY A 310 4.30 -41.44 -32.33
C GLY A 310 4.16 -42.86 -31.81
N GLY A 311 4.02 -43.81 -32.72
CA GLY A 311 3.94 -45.24 -32.40
C GLY A 311 5.19 -45.70 -31.65
N GLY A 312 5.00 -46.17 -30.43
CA GLY A 312 6.04 -46.77 -29.60
C GLY A 312 5.40 -47.76 -28.64
N ALA A 313 5.26 -49.01 -29.09
CA ALA A 313 4.88 -50.11 -28.24
C ALA A 313 5.98 -50.35 -27.19
N GLY A 314 5.64 -50.26 -25.91
CA GLY A 314 6.56 -50.55 -24.82
C GLY A 314 5.91 -50.42 -23.45
N ASN A 315 5.49 -51.55 -22.91
CA ASN A 315 5.06 -51.77 -21.52
C ASN A 315 5.87 -50.95 -20.50
N THR A 316 5.20 -50.34 -19.51
CA THR A 316 5.33 -50.78 -18.10
C THR A 316 4.31 -50.09 -17.17
N PRO A 317 3.79 -50.81 -16.16
CA PRO A 317 2.89 -50.27 -15.14
C PRO A 317 3.65 -49.89 -13.86
N GLY A 318 3.19 -48.83 -13.19
CA GLY A 318 3.43 -48.59 -11.75
C GLY A 318 4.72 -47.86 -11.38
N SER A 319 4.58 -46.59 -11.01
CA SER A 319 5.52 -45.88 -10.12
C SER A 319 4.66 -44.95 -9.24
N GLN A 320 4.34 -45.35 -8.02
CA GLN A 320 5.15 -45.09 -6.81
C GLN A 320 5.56 -43.63 -6.67
N ARG A 321 4.85 -42.99 -5.73
CA ARG A 321 5.20 -41.81 -4.94
C ARG A 321 6.72 -41.70 -4.76
N ARG A 322 7.31 -40.72 -5.45
CA ARG A 322 8.73 -40.37 -5.31
C ARG A 322 8.89 -39.50 -4.08
N GLU A 323 9.49 -40.06 -3.04
CA GLU A 323 10.19 -39.30 -2.01
C GLU A 323 11.33 -38.56 -2.72
N GLN A 324 11.28 -37.23 -2.70
CA GLN A 324 12.34 -36.39 -3.24
C GLN A 324 13.40 -36.23 -2.14
N SER A 325 14.52 -36.89 -2.37
CA SER A 325 15.74 -36.83 -1.57
C SER A 325 16.34 -35.43 -1.61
N PHE A 326 16.56 -34.84 -0.43
CA PHE A 326 17.42 -33.67 -0.24
C PHE A 326 18.83 -33.96 -0.79
N ASN A 327 19.25 -33.19 -1.80
CA ASN A 327 20.64 -33.05 -2.20
C ASN A 327 21.18 -31.74 -1.61
N PRO A 328 21.94 -31.78 -0.50
CA PRO A 328 22.64 -30.59 -0.02
C PRO A 328 23.84 -30.29 -0.93
N SER A 329 23.82 -29.08 -1.51
CA SER A 329 24.98 -28.25 -1.82
C SER A 329 26.25 -28.96 -2.28
N GLY A 330 26.32 -29.26 -3.58
CA GLY A 330 27.58 -29.47 -4.29
C GLY A 330 28.17 -28.12 -4.74
N VAL A 331 28.75 -27.38 -3.79
CA VAL A 331 29.70 -26.30 -4.12
C VAL A 331 31.07 -26.83 -3.71
N ASP A 332 31.81 -27.30 -4.69
CA ASP A 332 33.22 -27.63 -4.54
C ASP A 332 33.97 -26.37 -4.11
N GLY A 333 34.53 -26.42 -2.90
CA GLY A 333 35.39 -25.39 -2.36
C GLY A 333 36.70 -25.30 -3.14
N THR A 334 36.75 -24.45 -4.15
CA THR A 334 37.99 -23.83 -4.58
C THR A 334 38.32 -22.68 -3.63
N PRO A 335 39.43 -22.74 -2.86
CA PRO A 335 39.85 -21.61 -2.04
C PRO A 335 40.18 -20.43 -2.95
N LEU A 336 39.42 -19.35 -2.82
CA LEU A 336 39.73 -18.08 -3.47
C LEU A 336 40.98 -17.52 -2.77
N GLU A 337 42.13 -17.57 -3.44
CA GLU A 337 43.35 -16.90 -2.96
C GLU A 337 43.11 -15.39 -2.94
N LEU A 338 42.96 -14.83 -1.74
CA LEU A 338 43.00 -13.40 -1.50
C LEU A 338 44.45 -12.93 -1.67
N THR A 339 44.87 -12.66 -2.90
CA THR A 339 46.08 -11.88 -3.18
C THR A 339 45.88 -10.47 -2.66
N THR A 340 46.30 -10.26 -1.42
CA THR A 340 46.40 -8.94 -0.78
C THR A 340 47.70 -8.29 -1.23
N ASP A 341 47.74 -7.80 -2.47
CA ASP A 341 48.76 -6.84 -2.91
C ASP A 341 48.26 -5.43 -2.58
N GLY A 342 48.25 -5.13 -1.28
CA GLY A 342 48.02 -3.81 -0.74
C GLY A 342 49.28 -3.35 -0.04
N SER A 343 50.10 -2.59 -0.75
CA SER A 343 51.34 -1.99 -0.26
C SER A 343 51.13 -1.24 1.06
N GLY A 344 51.62 -1.83 2.15
CA GLY A 344 51.70 -1.17 3.44
C GLY A 344 52.66 0.02 3.38
N GLN A 345 52.15 1.21 3.72
CA GLN A 345 52.96 2.36 4.07
C GLN A 345 52.40 3.03 5.33
N VAL A 346 53.08 2.74 6.43
CA VAL A 346 53.22 3.56 7.65
C VAL A 346 54.72 3.47 7.97
N PRO A 347 55.41 4.45 8.59
CA PRO A 347 54.95 5.69 9.23
C PRO A 347 55.76 6.94 8.86
N THR A 348 55.27 8.14 9.18
CA THR A 348 56.17 9.30 9.37
C THR A 348 55.83 10.07 10.64
N THR A 349 56.70 9.90 11.62
CA THR A 349 56.84 10.66 12.85
C THR A 349 57.54 12.00 12.56
N GLY A 350 56.94 13.10 13.03
CA GLY A 350 57.56 14.31 13.59
C GLY A 350 58.56 15.12 12.78
N THR A 351 58.27 16.40 12.55
CA THR A 351 59.29 17.47 12.61
C THR A 351 58.64 18.79 13.02
N SER A 352 59.08 19.33 14.15
CA SER A 352 58.88 20.72 14.56
C SER A 352 60.08 21.56 14.10
N ALA A 353 59.81 22.86 13.86
CA ALA A 353 60.72 24.01 13.82
C ALA A 353 61.10 24.60 12.45
N GLU A 354 61.35 25.92 12.52
CA GLU A 354 61.81 26.93 11.53
C GLU A 354 60.71 27.58 10.67
N GLN A 355 60.24 28.81 10.94
CA GLN A 355 60.90 30.14 11.06
C GLN A 355 61.37 30.73 9.72
N SER A 356 60.54 31.62 9.14
CA SER A 356 60.95 32.76 8.29
C SER A 356 59.74 33.69 8.11
N THR A 357 59.64 34.79 8.87
CA THR A 357 59.94 36.18 8.47
C THR A 357 59.36 36.63 7.13
N GLY A 358 58.27 37.41 7.20
CA GLY A 358 57.76 38.22 6.10
C GLY A 358 56.98 39.40 6.68
N ALA A 359 57.63 40.56 6.73
CA ALA A 359 57.12 41.80 7.28
C ALA A 359 55.95 42.37 6.47
N SER A 360 54.90 42.84 7.15
CA SER A 360 54.12 43.98 6.67
C SER A 360 53.68 44.82 7.86
N ALA A 361 54.20 46.04 7.88
CA ALA A 361 53.93 47.07 8.86
C ALA A 361 52.46 47.50 8.83
N GLY A 362 51.90 47.87 9.98
CA GLY A 362 50.62 48.58 10.01
C GLY A 362 49.87 48.51 11.34
N GLU A 363 50.31 49.34 12.27
CA GLU A 363 49.46 50.01 13.27
C GLU A 363 49.13 49.28 14.60
N LEU A 364 49.41 50.06 15.65
CA LEU A 364 49.52 49.71 17.05
C LEU A 364 48.26 50.21 17.75
N VAL A 365 47.45 49.32 18.33
CA VAL A 365 46.49 49.70 19.39
C VAL A 365 46.66 48.74 20.56
N ILE A 366 47.39 49.22 21.57
CA ILE A 366 47.51 48.60 22.88
C ILE A 366 46.26 48.96 23.68
N ARG A 367 45.52 47.96 24.19
CA ARG A 367 44.70 48.13 25.40
C ARG A 367 44.79 46.88 26.27
N PRO A 368 45.28 46.96 27.51
CA PRO A 368 45.46 45.80 28.37
C PRO A 368 44.25 45.57 29.28
N GLY A 369 43.99 44.29 29.57
CA GLY A 369 43.50 43.81 30.85
C GLY A 369 41.98 43.62 31.02
N SER A 370 41.55 42.36 31.02
CA SER A 370 40.96 41.78 32.24
C SER A 370 41.05 40.25 32.25
N VAL A 371 41.43 39.75 33.41
CA VAL A 371 41.52 38.34 33.80
C VAL A 371 40.24 38.01 34.57
N ASN A 372 39.70 36.80 34.35
CA ASN A 372 38.70 36.02 35.14
C ASN A 372 37.57 35.51 34.23
N ALA A 373 37.01 34.32 34.37
CA ALA A 373 37.32 33.13 35.15
C ALA A 373 36.42 32.00 34.59
N GLY A 374 36.92 30.76 34.57
CA GLY A 374 36.22 29.48 34.43
C GLY A 374 34.83 29.46 33.78
N GLY A 375 34.77 29.18 32.47
CA GLY A 375 33.58 28.64 31.80
C GLY A 375 33.89 27.23 31.28
N PRO A 376 32.94 26.28 31.33
CA PRO A 376 33.17 24.92 30.87
C PRO A 376 33.56 24.93 29.39
N VAL A 377 34.59 24.15 29.08
CA VAL A 377 35.12 23.92 27.74
C VAL A 377 33.97 23.55 26.81
N GLN A 378 33.62 24.44 25.89
CA GLN A 378 32.77 24.11 24.75
C GLN A 378 33.53 23.09 23.92
N THR A 379 33.17 21.82 24.08
CA THR A 379 33.58 20.75 23.19
C THR A 379 33.17 21.15 21.79
N ALA A 380 34.16 21.34 20.93
CA ALA A 380 33.96 21.54 19.50
C ALA A 380 33.03 20.46 18.97
N THR A 381 32.06 20.89 18.17
CA THR A 381 31.00 20.11 17.54
C THR A 381 31.59 18.88 16.87
N ASP A 382 31.35 17.70 17.47
CA ASP A 382 31.68 16.41 16.88
C ASP A 382 30.81 16.22 15.62
N PRO A 383 31.40 16.17 14.40
CA PRO A 383 30.64 16.05 13.15
C PRO A 383 29.90 14.71 13.01
N LEU A 384 30.05 13.79 13.96
CA LEU A 384 29.37 12.50 14.00
C LEU A 384 28.17 12.45 14.96
N GLN A 385 27.84 13.56 15.63
CA GLN A 385 26.70 13.57 16.56
C GLN A 385 25.38 13.64 15.79
N ILE A 386 24.79 12.46 15.53
CA ILE A 386 23.47 12.33 14.90
C ILE A 386 22.43 13.04 15.79
N PRO A 387 21.68 14.02 15.26
CA PRO A 387 20.69 14.76 16.02
C PRO A 387 19.67 13.84 16.69
N THR A 388 19.37 14.07 17.98
CA THR A 388 18.49 13.22 18.79
C THR A 388 17.08 13.05 18.20
N ASP A 389 16.62 14.01 17.41
CA ASP A 389 15.36 13.98 16.67
C ASP A 389 15.35 12.96 15.50
N VAL A 390 16.50 12.66 14.90
CA VAL A 390 16.63 11.59 13.88
C VAL A 390 16.58 10.20 14.56
N ARG A 391 17.06 10.12 15.80
CA ARG A 391 17.08 8.87 16.58
C ARG A 391 15.67 8.38 16.93
N ASP A 392 14.73 9.29 17.17
CA ASP A 392 13.34 8.96 17.52
C ASP A 392 12.49 8.56 16.30
N VAL A 393 12.85 9.03 15.09
CA VAL A 393 12.16 8.62 13.84
C VAL A 393 12.51 7.18 13.48
N VAL A 394 13.79 6.80 13.61
CA VAL A 394 14.23 5.41 13.37
C VAL A 394 13.61 4.47 14.42
N ARG A 395 13.49 4.90 15.68
CA ARG A 395 12.91 4.07 16.74
C ARG A 395 11.41 3.79 16.56
N ASN A 396 10.66 4.75 16.02
CA ASN A 396 9.23 4.56 15.70
C ASN A 396 9.00 3.76 14.40
N TYR A 397 10.02 3.61 13.56
CA TYR A 397 9.93 2.83 12.32
C TYR A 397 10.23 1.33 12.52
N PHE A 398 10.93 0.99 13.61
CA PHE A 398 11.35 -0.39 13.92
C PHE A 398 10.71 -0.98 15.19
N SER A 399 9.71 -0.31 15.78
CA SER A 399 8.91 -0.88 16.87
C SER A 399 7.72 -1.66 16.29
N PRO A 400 7.61 -2.98 16.53
CA PRO A 400 6.55 -3.85 15.98
C PRO A 400 5.15 -3.53 16.50
#